data_AF-A0A2U9ITT8-F1
#
_entry.id   AF-A0A2U9ITT8-F1
#
_cell.length_a   1.000
_cell.length_b   1.000
_cell.length_c   1.000
_cell.angle_alpha   90.00
_cell.angle_beta   90.00
_cell.angle_gamma   90.00
#
_symmetry.space_group_name_H-M   'P 1'
#
loop_
_entity.id
_entity.type
_entity.pdbx_description
1 polymer ?
#
loop_
_entity_poly.entity_id
_entity_poly.type
_entity_poly.pdbx_seq_one_letter_code
_entity_poly.pdbx_strand_id
1 'polypeptide(L)'
;MLDILVGGFYGDEGKGKIASYLGLKGGYSLVVRTGSINAGHTVKYNEKTWKIRILPSAFVNPQVKLALGPGALTSVEQLEKELNDTRSSDRFIMDPHVGIITQKEIEEEREDEYLMKVIGSTGQGVGMSEAKRILRKLKLAKEFRELEKYIADVPETILSSIENEEKVLAEGTQGTYLSLFHGEYPFVTSRNTTSGGVLSEVGVGPKYVKDIIVIFKSFVTRVGEGYLENELPKEKAEELGLIERGTVTGRIRRTAPFNLSLAKKAIRINSATQVAITKLDALFNDAKGVKEYSKLPKEARKWIENLEEELKTPVTIIGTGEDALDTIDLRKEKVGD
;
A
#
# COMPACT_ATOMS: atom_id res chain seq x y z
N MET A 1 -9.38 -17.88 -2.01
CA MET A 1 -7.92 -17.68 -2.16
C MET A 1 -7.50 -16.32 -1.60
N LEU A 2 -6.28 -16.19 -1.05
CA LEU A 2 -5.75 -14.92 -0.52
C LEU A 2 -4.59 -14.41 -1.38
N ASP A 3 -4.70 -13.18 -1.85
CA ASP A 3 -3.61 -12.46 -2.51
C ASP A 3 -3.09 -11.33 -1.63
N ILE A 4 -1.81 -10.99 -1.78
CA ILE A 4 -1.16 -9.93 -1.01
C ILE A 4 -0.62 -8.86 -1.94
N LEU A 5 -0.89 -7.59 -1.62
CA LEU A 5 -0.36 -6.43 -2.33
C LEU A 5 0.58 -5.63 -1.44
N VAL A 6 1.86 -5.49 -1.84
CA VAL A 6 2.89 -4.75 -1.08
C VAL A 6 3.70 -3.81 -1.97
N GLY A 7 4.34 -2.81 -1.35
CA GLY A 7 5.26 -1.89 -2.02
C GLY A 7 6.68 -2.45 -2.06
N GLY A 8 7.34 -2.31 -3.20
CA GLY A 8 8.69 -2.85 -3.41
C GLY A 8 9.84 -1.90 -3.06
N PHE A 9 9.57 -0.60 -2.85
CA PHE A 9 10.59 0.41 -2.54
C PHE A 9 10.36 1.04 -1.15
N TYR A 10 10.37 2.38 -1.07
CA TYR A 10 10.23 3.16 0.15
C TYR A 10 8.82 3.72 0.33
N GLY A 11 7.80 3.04 -0.20
CA GLY A 11 6.43 3.52 -0.20
C GLY A 11 6.11 4.38 -1.42
N ASP A 12 4.85 4.81 -1.51
CA ASP A 12 4.36 5.70 -2.58
C ASP A 12 4.43 5.15 -4.00
N GLU A 13 4.49 3.83 -4.15
CA GLU A 13 4.56 3.15 -5.44
C GLU A 13 3.21 3.02 -6.15
N GLY A 14 2.15 3.67 -5.66
CA GLY A 14 0.83 3.60 -6.27
C GLY A 14 -0.03 2.40 -5.86
N LYS A 15 0.20 1.82 -4.67
CA LYS A 15 -0.65 0.77 -4.07
C LYS A 15 -2.14 1.11 -4.10
N GLY A 16 -2.51 2.35 -3.76
CA GLY A 16 -3.90 2.79 -3.81
C GLY A 16 -4.55 2.62 -5.17
N LYS A 17 -3.83 3.01 -6.24
CA LYS A 17 -4.28 2.82 -7.62
C LYS A 17 -4.48 1.34 -7.95
N ILE A 18 -3.47 0.51 -7.70
CA ILE A 18 -3.52 -0.91 -8.06
C ILE A 18 -4.59 -1.64 -7.24
N ALA A 19 -4.69 -1.41 -5.93
CA ALA A 19 -5.74 -1.97 -5.10
C ALA A 19 -7.15 -1.54 -5.55
N SER A 20 -7.32 -0.28 -5.99
CA SER A 20 -8.59 0.18 -6.55
C SER A 20 -8.93 -0.54 -7.86
N TYR A 21 -7.95 -0.69 -8.75
CA TYR A 21 -8.12 -1.44 -10.00
C TYR A 21 -8.48 -2.91 -9.74
N LEU A 22 -7.75 -3.57 -8.84
CA LEU A 22 -8.02 -4.94 -8.41
C LEU A 22 -9.42 -5.06 -7.77
N GLY A 23 -9.84 -4.10 -6.95
CA GLY A 23 -11.21 -4.04 -6.44
C GLY A 23 -12.28 -3.96 -7.55
N LEU A 24 -11.99 -3.25 -8.65
CA LEU A 24 -12.92 -3.10 -9.78
C LEU A 24 -12.92 -4.26 -10.78
N LYS A 25 -11.77 -4.94 -10.97
CA LYS A 25 -11.54 -5.90 -12.07
C LYS A 25 -11.00 -7.26 -11.63
N GLY A 26 -10.55 -7.40 -10.39
CA GLY A 26 -9.93 -8.61 -9.86
C GLY A 26 -10.88 -9.64 -9.27
N GLY A 27 -12.18 -9.32 -9.14
CA GLY A 27 -13.19 -10.27 -8.64
C GLY A 27 -13.06 -10.58 -7.14
N TYR A 28 -12.43 -9.68 -6.37
CA TYR A 28 -12.32 -9.83 -4.92
C TYR A 28 -13.66 -9.56 -4.23
N SER A 29 -14.08 -10.43 -3.31
CA SER A 29 -15.25 -10.22 -2.45
C SER A 29 -14.91 -9.42 -1.19
N LEU A 30 -13.68 -9.54 -0.72
CA LEU A 30 -13.16 -8.92 0.50
C LEU A 30 -11.78 -8.31 0.27
N VAL A 31 -11.59 -7.08 0.74
CA VAL A 31 -10.26 -6.46 0.81
C VAL A 31 -9.98 -6.02 2.25
N VAL A 32 -8.85 -6.51 2.77
CA VAL A 32 -8.40 -6.29 4.14
C VAL A 32 -7.20 -5.36 4.13
N ARG A 33 -7.30 -4.21 4.78
CA ARG A 33 -6.19 -3.29 4.94
C ARG A 33 -5.39 -3.62 6.20
N THR A 34 -4.07 -3.54 6.08
CA THR A 34 -3.12 -3.62 7.20
C THR A 34 -2.40 -2.29 7.37
N GLY A 35 -1.54 -2.17 8.38
CA GLY A 35 -0.75 -0.96 8.61
C GLY A 35 -1.48 0.11 9.41
N SER A 36 -1.17 1.37 9.12
CA SER A 36 -1.71 2.50 9.88
C SER A 36 -1.83 3.79 9.06
N ILE A 37 -2.37 4.83 9.71
CA ILE A 37 -2.69 6.16 9.15
C ILE A 37 -1.46 7.01 8.78
N ASN A 38 -0.24 6.51 9.00
CA ASN A 38 1.00 7.17 8.58
C ASN A 38 1.35 6.92 7.10
N ALA A 39 0.64 6.04 6.39
CA ALA A 39 0.63 5.98 4.94
C ALA A 39 -0.70 6.52 4.39
N GLY A 40 -0.63 7.08 3.18
CA GLY A 40 -1.82 7.56 2.46
C GLY A 40 -1.83 7.07 1.02
N HIS A 41 -2.91 6.42 0.64
CA HIS A 41 -3.21 5.99 -0.72
C HIS A 41 -4.07 7.03 -1.43
N THR A 42 -3.56 7.53 -2.55
CA THR A 42 -4.37 8.36 -3.44
C THR A 42 -5.10 7.44 -4.40
N VAL A 43 -6.43 7.60 -4.46
CA VAL A 43 -7.32 6.86 -5.35
C VAL A 43 -8.00 7.85 -6.26
N LYS A 44 -7.87 7.67 -7.58
CA LYS A 44 -8.56 8.47 -8.59
C LYS A 44 -9.45 7.55 -9.41
N TYR A 45 -10.74 7.85 -9.45
CA TYR A 45 -11.73 7.07 -10.17
C TYR A 45 -12.97 7.92 -10.47
N ASN A 46 -13.47 7.86 -11.71
CA ASN A 46 -14.63 8.64 -12.17
C ASN A 46 -14.47 10.14 -11.84
N GLU A 47 -13.33 10.71 -12.24
CA GLU A 47 -12.98 12.14 -12.05
C GLU A 47 -12.84 12.62 -10.59
N LYS A 48 -13.12 11.76 -9.63
CA LYS A 48 -12.95 12.06 -8.20
C LYS A 48 -11.60 11.56 -7.71
N THR A 49 -11.05 12.28 -6.73
CA THR A 49 -9.79 11.93 -6.09
C THR A 49 -9.99 11.86 -4.58
N TRP A 50 -9.61 10.73 -3.99
CA TRP A 50 -9.63 10.50 -2.54
C TRP A 50 -8.21 10.30 -2.04
N LYS A 51 -7.94 10.80 -0.83
CA LYS A 51 -6.69 10.57 -0.10
C LYS A 51 -7.05 9.78 1.15
N ILE A 52 -6.95 8.48 1.04
CA ILE A 52 -7.34 7.51 2.06
C ILE A 52 -6.10 7.06 2.82
N ARG A 53 -6.19 6.91 4.13
CA ARG A 53 -5.08 6.49 5.00
C ARG A 53 -5.28 5.06 5.49
N ILE A 54 -6.50 4.71 5.92
CA ILE A 54 -6.78 3.41 6.56
C ILE A 54 -7.89 2.61 5.89
N LEU A 55 -8.84 3.21 5.20
CA LEU A 55 -9.85 2.44 4.49
C LEU A 55 -9.18 1.67 3.32
N PRO A 56 -9.54 0.40 3.06
CA PRO A 56 -9.03 -0.30 1.88
C PRO A 56 -9.41 0.43 0.59
N SER A 57 -8.48 0.54 -0.35
CA SER A 57 -8.62 1.35 -1.57
C SER A 57 -9.66 0.79 -2.54
N ALA A 58 -10.03 -0.48 -2.39
CA ALA A 58 -11.09 -1.13 -3.14
C ALA A 58 -12.51 -0.59 -2.84
N PHE A 59 -12.66 0.41 -1.95
CA PHE A 59 -13.93 1.08 -1.69
C PHE A 59 -14.62 1.60 -2.96
N VAL A 60 -13.89 1.85 -4.05
CA VAL A 60 -14.47 2.29 -5.33
C VAL A 60 -15.45 1.27 -5.93
N ASN A 61 -15.35 -0.01 -5.58
CA ASN A 61 -16.35 -1.01 -5.94
C ASN A 61 -17.33 -1.21 -4.77
N PRO A 62 -18.63 -0.88 -4.93
CA PRO A 62 -19.62 -1.01 -3.87
C PRO A 62 -19.95 -2.47 -3.49
N GLN A 63 -19.59 -3.45 -4.32
CA GLN A 63 -19.84 -4.87 -4.06
C GLN A 63 -18.77 -5.52 -3.16
N VAL A 64 -17.66 -4.82 -2.93
CA VAL A 64 -16.51 -5.36 -2.19
C VAL A 64 -16.68 -5.05 -0.71
N LYS A 65 -16.60 -6.07 0.15
CA LYS A 65 -16.53 -5.91 1.60
C LYS A 65 -15.16 -5.36 1.99
N LEU A 66 -15.13 -4.42 2.92
CA LEU A 66 -13.90 -3.75 3.36
C LEU A 66 -13.62 -4.14 4.81
N ALA A 67 -12.35 -4.45 5.13
CA ALA A 67 -11.97 -4.84 6.48
C ALA A 67 -10.67 -4.21 6.97
N LEU A 68 -10.54 -4.01 8.28
CA LEU A 68 -9.26 -3.82 8.96
C LEU A 68 -8.87 -5.08 9.73
N GLY A 69 -7.69 -5.63 9.43
CA GLY A 69 -7.15 -6.79 10.15
C GLY A 69 -6.71 -6.44 11.58
N PRO A 70 -6.55 -7.45 12.46
CA PRO A 70 -6.17 -7.25 13.87
C PRO A 70 -4.88 -6.44 14.05
N GLY A 71 -3.93 -6.57 13.13
CA GLY A 71 -2.66 -5.85 13.18
C GLY A 71 -2.77 -4.34 12.90
N ALA A 72 -3.88 -3.87 12.31
CA ALA A 72 -4.01 -2.48 11.91
C ALA A 72 -4.05 -1.51 13.11
N LEU A 73 -3.67 -0.26 12.86
CA LEU A 73 -3.77 0.86 13.80
C LEU A 73 -4.49 2.05 13.16
N THR A 74 -5.49 2.62 13.83
CA THR A 74 -6.23 3.80 13.34
C THR A 74 -6.63 4.74 14.46
N SER A 75 -7.04 5.97 14.15
CA SER A 75 -7.89 6.77 15.04
C SER A 75 -9.36 6.61 14.65
N VAL A 76 -10.27 6.84 15.59
CA VAL A 76 -11.72 6.84 15.30
C VAL A 76 -12.06 7.95 14.31
N GLU A 77 -11.59 9.17 14.57
CA GLU A 77 -11.85 10.34 13.74
C GLU A 77 -11.46 10.09 12.26
N GLN A 78 -10.26 9.53 12.03
CA GLN A 78 -9.79 9.27 10.67
C GLN A 78 -10.63 8.18 9.99
N LEU A 79 -10.98 7.12 10.71
CA LEU A 79 -11.79 6.03 10.17
C LEU A 79 -13.21 6.52 9.81
N GLU A 80 -13.88 7.21 10.72
CA GLU A 80 -15.23 7.72 10.49
C GLU A 80 -15.27 8.72 9.33
N LYS A 81 -14.28 9.62 9.27
CA LYS A 81 -14.15 10.55 8.15
C LYS A 81 -14.05 9.80 6.82
N GLU A 82 -13.17 8.80 6.71
CA GLU A 82 -13.00 8.04 5.47
C GLU A 82 -14.25 7.25 5.09
N LEU A 83 -14.90 6.59 6.06
CA LEU A 83 -16.14 5.85 5.81
C LEU A 83 -17.27 6.74 5.28
N ASN A 84 -17.40 7.95 5.83
CA ASN A 84 -18.38 8.94 5.39
C ASN A 84 -18.04 9.47 3.99
N ASP A 85 -16.79 9.87 3.75
CA ASP A 85 -16.33 10.42 2.47
C ASP A 85 -16.49 9.43 1.31
N THR A 86 -16.41 8.12 1.59
CA THR A 86 -16.52 7.06 0.60
C THR A 86 -17.88 6.35 0.59
N ARG A 87 -18.78 6.66 1.54
CA ARG A 87 -20.07 5.97 1.73
C ARG A 87 -19.92 4.45 1.85
N SER A 88 -19.02 4.02 2.74
CA SER A 88 -18.63 2.60 2.87
C SER A 88 -19.05 1.94 4.18
N SER A 89 -19.71 2.66 5.08
CA SER A 89 -20.07 2.18 6.42
C SER A 89 -20.83 0.85 6.43
N ASP A 90 -21.77 0.65 5.50
CA ASP A 90 -22.67 -0.52 5.50
C ASP A 90 -21.99 -1.85 5.13
N ARG A 91 -20.76 -1.79 4.59
CA ARG A 91 -19.99 -2.96 4.13
C ARG A 91 -18.57 -3.00 4.72
N PHE A 92 -18.34 -2.19 5.74
CA PHE A 92 -17.08 -2.13 6.45
C PHE A 92 -17.16 -2.94 7.75
N ILE A 93 -16.11 -3.71 8.02
CA ILE A 93 -15.90 -4.40 9.28
C ILE A 93 -14.49 -4.14 9.81
N MET A 94 -14.26 -4.39 11.09
CA MET A 94 -12.92 -4.33 11.68
C MET A 94 -12.76 -5.34 12.80
N ASP A 95 -11.54 -5.82 12.98
CA ASP A 95 -11.22 -6.74 14.05
C ASP A 95 -11.30 -6.05 15.44
N PRO A 96 -11.80 -6.72 16.49
CA PRO A 96 -11.80 -6.17 17.84
C PRO A 96 -10.40 -5.80 18.38
N HIS A 97 -9.32 -6.34 17.80
CA HIS A 97 -7.93 -6.07 18.18
C HIS A 97 -7.23 -4.98 17.36
N VAL A 98 -7.93 -4.29 16.44
CA VAL A 98 -7.39 -3.08 15.81
C VAL A 98 -7.02 -2.09 16.92
N GLY A 99 -5.77 -1.60 16.92
CA GLY A 99 -5.33 -0.65 17.92
C GLY A 99 -5.81 0.76 17.61
N ILE A 100 -6.24 1.48 18.65
CA ILE A 100 -6.77 2.83 18.52
C ILE A 100 -5.76 3.86 18.99
N ILE A 101 -5.35 4.70 18.04
CA ILE A 101 -4.50 5.86 18.24
C ILE A 101 -5.36 6.98 18.79
N THR A 102 -5.05 7.44 20.00
CA THR A 102 -5.73 8.59 20.61
C THR A 102 -4.87 9.85 20.48
N GLN A 103 -5.47 10.99 20.82
CA GLN A 103 -4.77 12.27 20.87
C GLN A 103 -3.52 12.22 21.76
N LYS A 104 -3.53 11.42 22.83
CA LYS A 104 -2.38 11.21 23.71
C LYS A 104 -1.17 10.63 22.98
N GLU A 105 -1.35 9.58 22.18
CA GLU A 105 -0.24 8.99 21.41
C GLU A 105 0.28 9.94 20.34
N ILE A 106 -0.60 10.77 19.76
CA ILE A 106 -0.23 11.79 18.77
C ILE A 106 0.64 12.87 19.43
N GLU A 107 0.25 13.36 20.60
CA GLU A 107 0.99 14.38 21.36
C GLU A 107 2.35 13.86 21.82
N GLU A 108 2.39 12.68 22.44
CA GLU A 108 3.64 12.03 22.86
C GLU A 108 4.62 11.85 21.68
N GLU A 109 4.13 11.44 20.50
CA GLU A 109 5.00 11.28 19.33
C GLU A 109 5.53 12.63 18.82
N ARG A 110 4.74 13.69 18.91
CA ARG A 110 5.13 15.04 18.45
C ARG A 110 6.08 15.74 19.41
N GLU A 111 6.02 15.42 20.69
CA GLU A 111 6.95 15.92 21.72
C GLU A 111 8.33 15.24 21.66
N ASP A 112 8.41 14.02 21.10
CA ASP A 112 9.68 13.32 20.93
C ASP A 112 10.52 13.94 19.82
N GLU A 113 11.56 14.69 20.22
CA GLU A 113 12.44 15.38 19.29
C GLU A 113 13.20 14.42 18.36
N TYR A 114 13.56 13.22 18.82
CA TYR A 114 14.28 12.26 18.01
C TYR A 114 13.39 11.72 16.89
N LEU A 115 12.15 11.33 17.20
CA LEU A 115 11.19 10.87 16.20
C LEU A 115 10.84 11.96 15.19
N MET A 116 10.63 13.19 15.65
CA MET A 116 10.22 14.28 14.77
C MET A 116 11.37 14.86 13.94
N LYS A 117 12.54 15.09 14.54
CA LYS A 117 13.67 15.79 13.88
C LYS A 117 14.67 14.83 13.21
N VAL A 118 14.92 13.65 13.77
CA VAL A 118 15.93 12.71 13.25
C VAL A 118 15.29 11.69 12.33
N ILE A 119 14.23 11.00 12.77
CA ILE A 119 13.56 9.99 11.94
C ILE A 119 12.66 10.65 10.88
N GLY A 120 12.07 11.80 11.22
CA GLY A 120 11.10 12.47 10.37
C GLY A 120 9.75 11.76 10.36
N SER A 121 9.27 11.37 11.56
CA SER A 121 7.96 10.77 11.78
C SER A 121 6.83 11.64 11.19
N THR A 122 5.69 11.00 10.91
CA THR A 122 4.48 11.69 10.43
C THR A 122 3.73 12.42 11.55
N GLY A 123 4.08 12.18 12.82
CA GLY A 123 3.42 12.78 13.98
C GLY A 123 1.93 12.44 14.04
N GLN A 124 1.61 11.17 13.77
CA GLN A 124 0.24 10.62 13.72
C GLN A 124 -0.01 9.64 14.88
N GLY A 125 0.88 9.56 15.86
CA GLY A 125 0.81 8.65 17.01
C GLY A 125 1.18 7.20 16.70
N VAL A 126 1.65 6.87 15.49
CA VAL A 126 1.84 5.47 15.06
C VAL A 126 3.00 4.80 15.80
N GLY A 127 4.15 5.48 15.90
CA GLY A 127 5.30 4.93 16.62
C GLY A 127 4.99 4.68 18.09
N MET A 128 4.39 5.67 18.77
CA MET A 128 3.99 5.56 20.18
C MET A 128 2.91 4.52 20.41
N SER A 129 1.95 4.40 19.49
CA SER A 129 0.91 3.37 19.59
C SER A 129 1.49 1.97 19.46
N GLU A 130 2.40 1.73 18.50
CA GLU A 130 3.06 0.42 18.39
C GLU A 130 3.92 0.11 19.61
N ALA A 131 4.67 1.08 20.14
CA ALA A 131 5.43 0.89 21.37
C ALA A 131 4.52 0.49 22.55
N LYS A 132 3.38 1.17 22.71
CA LYS A 132 2.36 0.82 23.72
C LYS A 132 1.73 -0.54 23.46
N ARG A 133 1.52 -0.93 22.19
CA ARG A 133 0.99 -2.24 21.81
C ARG A 133 1.94 -3.36 22.23
N ILE A 134 3.23 -3.22 21.97
CA ILE A 134 4.28 -4.15 22.41
C ILE A 134 4.28 -4.29 23.95
N LEU A 135 4.11 -3.17 24.65
CA LEU A 135 3.99 -3.13 26.12
C LEU A 135 2.62 -3.54 26.66
N ARG A 136 1.66 -3.91 25.79
CA ARG A 136 0.29 -4.33 26.13
C ARG A 136 -0.52 -3.27 26.87
N LYS A 137 -0.32 -2.01 26.50
CA LYS A 137 -0.97 -0.81 27.09
C LYS A 137 -1.85 -0.03 26.12
N LEU A 138 -1.81 -0.35 24.82
CA LEU A 138 -2.62 0.32 23.81
C LEU A 138 -4.08 -0.10 23.93
N LYS A 139 -5.01 0.86 23.79
CA LYS A 139 -6.44 0.59 23.71
C LYS A 139 -6.81 -0.02 22.36
N LEU A 140 -7.72 -0.99 22.35
CA LEU A 140 -8.16 -1.70 21.15
C LEU A 140 -9.60 -1.33 20.79
N ALA A 141 -9.99 -1.57 19.54
CA ALA A 141 -11.29 -1.18 18.98
C ALA A 141 -12.49 -1.66 19.82
N LYS A 142 -12.41 -2.88 20.39
CA LYS A 142 -13.44 -3.43 21.27
C LYS A 142 -13.73 -2.62 22.54
N GLU A 143 -12.84 -1.69 22.91
CA GLU A 143 -13.00 -0.81 24.07
C GLU A 143 -13.75 0.50 23.73
N PHE A 144 -14.09 0.73 22.46
CA PHE A 144 -14.74 1.96 21.99
C PHE A 144 -16.17 1.66 21.52
N ARG A 145 -17.16 2.19 22.25
CA ARG A 145 -18.59 1.95 21.99
C ARG A 145 -19.04 2.40 20.59
N GLU A 146 -18.51 3.51 20.09
CA GLU A 146 -18.83 4.00 18.74
C GLU A 146 -18.40 3.06 17.60
N LEU A 147 -17.44 2.16 17.86
CA LEU A 147 -16.95 1.19 16.88
C LEU A 147 -17.69 -0.15 16.93
N GLU A 148 -18.54 -0.38 17.93
CA GLU A 148 -19.21 -1.67 18.19
C GLU A 148 -19.92 -2.22 16.94
N LYS A 149 -20.57 -1.35 16.17
CA LYS A 149 -21.30 -1.71 14.94
C LYS A 149 -20.44 -2.26 13.80
N TYR A 150 -19.12 -2.05 13.85
CA TYR A 150 -18.18 -2.52 12.82
C TYR A 150 -17.41 -3.77 13.26
N ILE A 151 -17.50 -4.18 14.53
CA ILE A 151 -16.69 -5.27 15.07
C ILE A 151 -17.08 -6.61 14.45
N ALA A 152 -16.10 -7.33 13.91
CA ALA A 152 -16.24 -8.69 13.42
C ALA A 152 -14.95 -9.47 13.63
N ASP A 153 -15.02 -10.81 13.64
CA ASP A 153 -13.82 -11.66 13.56
C ASP A 153 -13.29 -11.63 12.11
N VAL A 154 -12.28 -10.79 11.87
CA VAL A 154 -11.75 -10.58 10.51
C VAL A 154 -10.95 -11.78 10.03
N PRO A 155 -10.05 -12.40 10.82
CA PRO A 155 -9.40 -13.66 10.45
C PRO A 155 -10.39 -14.74 10.04
N GLU A 156 -11.45 -14.96 10.83
CA GLU A 156 -12.48 -15.95 10.50
C GLU A 156 -13.24 -15.56 9.23
N THR A 157 -13.58 -14.28 9.06
CA THR A 157 -14.22 -13.79 7.82
C THR A 157 -13.35 -14.07 6.59
N ILE A 158 -12.03 -13.89 6.69
CA ILE A 158 -11.10 -14.19 5.59
C ILE A 158 -11.10 -15.71 5.30
N LEU A 159 -10.96 -16.54 6.33
CA LEU A 159 -10.92 -18.00 6.18
C LEU A 159 -12.21 -18.54 5.58
N SER A 160 -13.37 -18.13 6.11
CA SER A 160 -14.68 -18.45 5.57
C SER A 160 -14.83 -18.01 4.10
N SER A 161 -14.33 -16.84 3.72
CA SER A 161 -14.36 -16.38 2.31
C SER A 161 -13.51 -17.28 1.42
N ILE A 162 -12.35 -17.72 1.90
CA ILE A 162 -11.44 -18.61 1.17
C ILE A 162 -12.06 -20.01 1.00
N GLU A 163 -12.70 -20.54 2.04
CA GLU A 163 -13.41 -21.83 2.01
C GLU A 163 -14.60 -21.83 1.05
N ASN A 164 -15.26 -20.68 0.91
CA ASN A 164 -16.32 -20.46 -0.09
C ASN A 164 -15.78 -20.14 -1.49
N GLU A 165 -14.51 -20.42 -1.75
CA GLU A 165 -13.82 -20.19 -3.04
C GLU A 165 -13.78 -18.72 -3.51
N GLU A 166 -14.03 -17.77 -2.61
CA GLU A 166 -13.97 -16.36 -2.93
C GLU A 166 -12.53 -15.82 -2.96
N LYS A 167 -12.30 -14.72 -3.70
CA LYS A 167 -11.01 -14.04 -3.75
C LYS A 167 -10.93 -12.97 -2.65
N VAL A 168 -9.88 -13.01 -1.85
CA VAL A 168 -9.57 -12.02 -0.79
C VAL A 168 -8.24 -11.31 -1.12
N LEU A 169 -8.19 -10.00 -0.94
CA LEU A 169 -6.95 -9.22 -1.09
C LEU A 169 -6.51 -8.61 0.24
N ALA A 170 -5.27 -8.86 0.65
CA ALA A 170 -4.62 -8.14 1.73
C ALA A 170 -3.82 -6.95 1.16
N GLU A 171 -4.21 -5.73 1.53
CA GLU A 171 -3.63 -4.49 1.06
C GLU A 171 -2.63 -3.92 2.07
N GLY A 172 -1.34 -4.08 1.81
CA GLY A 172 -0.27 -3.53 2.65
C GLY A 172 -0.09 -2.02 2.54
N THR A 173 0.70 -1.46 3.45
CA THR A 173 1.09 -0.04 3.52
C THR A 173 2.60 0.14 3.39
N GLN A 174 3.05 1.36 3.07
CA GLN A 174 4.48 1.69 2.87
C GLN A 174 5.17 0.73 1.86
N GLY A 175 6.49 0.66 1.86
CA GLY A 175 7.24 -0.23 0.98
C GLY A 175 8.22 -1.09 1.75
N THR A 176 8.75 -2.11 1.08
CA THR A 176 9.66 -3.12 1.63
C THR A 176 10.83 -2.51 2.41
N TYR A 177 11.42 -1.44 1.92
CA TYR A 177 12.59 -0.80 2.56
C TYR A 177 12.24 0.21 3.65
N LEU A 178 10.96 0.37 3.97
CA LEU A 178 10.49 1.00 5.20
C LEU A 178 10.13 -0.02 6.28
N SER A 179 10.33 -1.33 6.04
CA SER A 179 10.13 -2.36 7.05
C SER A 179 11.03 -2.12 8.25
N LEU A 180 10.49 -2.24 9.46
CA LEU A 180 11.24 -2.15 10.72
C LEU A 180 12.46 -3.09 10.75
N PHE A 181 12.37 -4.25 10.09
CA PHE A 181 13.38 -5.30 10.14
C PHE A 181 14.23 -5.38 8.87
N HIS A 182 13.66 -5.00 7.73
CA HIS A 182 14.27 -5.22 6.41
C HIS A 182 14.60 -3.93 5.65
N GLY A 183 14.25 -2.78 6.23
CA GLY A 183 14.60 -1.45 5.73
C GLY A 183 15.91 -0.91 6.29
N GLU A 184 16.17 0.36 5.99
CA GLU A 184 17.35 1.08 6.49
C GLU A 184 17.10 1.65 7.89
N TYR A 185 17.12 0.77 8.90
CA TYR A 185 16.97 1.20 10.29
C TYR A 185 18.07 2.22 10.67
N PRO A 186 17.74 3.34 11.35
CA PRO A 186 16.45 3.64 12.00
C PRO A 186 15.43 4.38 11.13
N PHE A 187 15.72 4.69 9.87
CA PHE A 187 14.86 5.47 8.96
C PHE A 187 13.76 4.62 8.30
N VAL A 188 12.99 3.94 9.15
CA VAL A 188 11.95 2.98 8.78
C VAL A 188 10.64 3.28 9.51
N THR A 189 9.56 2.59 9.16
CA THR A 189 8.33 2.65 9.96
C THR A 189 8.42 1.69 11.16
N SER A 190 7.48 1.79 12.10
CA SER A 190 7.47 1.02 13.35
C SER A 190 6.96 -0.42 13.19
N ARG A 191 6.89 -0.94 11.96
CA ARG A 191 6.28 -2.25 11.65
C ARG A 191 6.90 -2.91 10.43
N ASN A 192 6.65 -4.21 10.27
CA ASN A 192 7.11 -4.96 9.11
C ASN A 192 6.16 -4.75 7.92
N THR A 193 6.67 -4.23 6.81
CA THR A 193 5.89 -3.85 5.62
C THR A 193 6.00 -4.89 4.48
N THR A 194 6.66 -6.02 4.72
CA THR A 194 6.76 -7.11 3.75
C THR A 194 5.48 -7.96 3.72
N SER A 195 5.36 -8.85 2.74
CA SER A 195 4.24 -9.80 2.62
C SER A 195 4.06 -10.63 3.90
N GLY A 196 5.15 -11.06 4.54
CA GLY A 196 5.10 -11.75 5.83
C GLY A 196 4.56 -10.87 6.97
N GLY A 197 4.87 -9.57 6.95
CA GLY A 197 4.29 -8.59 7.88
C GLY A 197 2.79 -8.42 7.66
N VAL A 198 2.37 -8.20 6.42
CA VAL A 198 0.95 -8.10 6.04
C VAL A 198 0.18 -9.36 6.46
N LEU A 199 0.74 -10.54 6.20
CA LEU A 199 0.13 -11.82 6.56
C LEU A 199 -0.05 -11.98 8.08
N SER A 200 0.97 -11.60 8.86
CA SER A 200 0.89 -11.56 10.32
C SER A 200 -0.22 -10.62 10.81
N GLU A 201 -0.40 -9.48 10.15
CA GLU A 201 -1.39 -8.47 10.54
C GLU A 201 -2.83 -8.83 10.17
N VAL A 202 -3.07 -9.60 9.11
CA VAL A 202 -4.42 -10.10 8.78
C VAL A 202 -4.80 -11.34 9.58
N GLY A 203 -3.83 -12.03 10.19
CA GLY A 203 -4.09 -13.17 11.08
C GLY A 203 -4.35 -14.50 10.37
N VAL A 204 -3.80 -14.69 9.16
CA VAL A 204 -4.04 -15.89 8.34
C VAL A 204 -2.72 -16.64 8.08
N GLY A 205 -2.77 -17.96 8.00
CA GLY A 205 -1.58 -18.79 7.76
C GLY A 205 -1.04 -18.69 6.32
N PRO A 206 0.27 -18.89 6.10
CA PRO A 206 0.90 -18.72 4.78
C PRO A 206 0.43 -19.73 3.72
N LYS A 207 -0.16 -20.85 4.12
CA LYS A 207 -0.68 -21.87 3.18
C LYS A 207 -1.85 -21.38 2.32
N TYR A 208 -2.53 -20.32 2.75
CA TYR A 208 -3.68 -19.76 2.04
C TYR A 208 -3.31 -18.71 0.99
N VAL A 209 -2.05 -18.24 1.00
CA VAL A 209 -1.56 -17.23 0.06
C VAL A 209 -1.35 -17.88 -1.30
N LYS A 210 -2.05 -17.37 -2.32
CA LYS A 210 -1.88 -17.79 -3.71
C LYS A 210 -0.90 -16.87 -4.43
N ASP A 211 -1.20 -15.58 -4.47
CA ASP A 211 -0.38 -14.60 -5.18
C ASP A 211 0.16 -13.49 -4.28
N ILE A 212 1.39 -13.06 -4.56
CA ILE A 212 2.01 -11.90 -3.94
C ILE A 212 2.43 -10.93 -5.03
N ILE A 213 1.72 -9.80 -5.10
CA ILE A 213 1.95 -8.72 -6.05
C ILE A 213 2.82 -7.66 -5.38
N VAL A 214 4.05 -7.51 -5.88
CA VAL A 214 4.93 -6.41 -5.46
C VAL A 214 4.82 -5.27 -6.45
N ILE A 215 4.46 -4.08 -5.95
CA ILE A 215 4.34 -2.89 -6.78
C ILE A 215 5.64 -2.10 -6.75
N PHE A 216 6.12 -1.74 -7.93
CA PHE A 216 7.15 -0.75 -8.12
C PHE A 216 6.59 0.44 -8.90
N LYS A 217 7.11 1.61 -8.59
CA LYS A 217 6.99 2.76 -9.47
C LYS A 217 8.12 2.70 -10.51
N SER A 218 7.89 3.24 -11.70
CA SER A 218 8.87 3.32 -12.79
C SER A 218 10.16 4.08 -12.41
N PHE A 219 10.18 4.76 -11.27
CA PHE A 219 11.32 5.39 -10.63
C PHE A 219 11.21 5.26 -9.11
N VAL A 220 12.31 5.44 -8.38
CA VAL A 220 12.33 5.34 -6.92
C VAL A 220 12.06 6.72 -6.32
N THR A 221 11.26 6.76 -5.26
CA THR A 221 11.13 7.95 -4.42
C THR A 221 11.31 7.63 -2.95
N ARG A 222 11.81 8.61 -2.19
CA ARG A 222 11.95 8.52 -0.73
C ARG A 222 11.52 9.83 -0.06
N VAL A 223 10.84 9.71 1.08
CA VAL A 223 10.47 10.85 1.94
C VAL A 223 11.37 10.84 3.18
N GLY A 224 11.82 12.02 3.59
CA GLY A 224 12.65 12.18 4.78
C GLY A 224 14.10 11.76 4.54
N GLU A 225 14.81 11.55 5.65
CA GLU A 225 16.23 11.25 5.70
C GLU A 225 16.58 9.83 5.18
N GLY A 226 17.89 9.56 5.09
CA GLY A 226 18.49 8.27 4.74
C GLY A 226 18.97 8.16 3.30
N TYR A 227 19.70 7.11 2.97
CA TYR A 227 20.44 7.04 1.70
C TYR A 227 19.53 6.73 0.49
N LEU A 228 19.68 7.47 -0.60
CA LEU A 228 19.02 7.14 -1.88
C LEU A 228 20.09 7.01 -2.97
N GLU A 229 20.34 5.78 -3.40
CA GLU A 229 21.29 5.49 -4.47
C GLU A 229 20.84 6.16 -5.78
N ASN A 230 21.76 6.87 -6.43
CA ASN A 230 21.52 7.62 -7.67
C ASN A 230 20.41 8.67 -7.55
N GLU A 231 20.30 9.32 -6.37
CA GLU A 231 19.41 10.47 -6.18
C GLU A 231 19.69 11.57 -7.22
N LEU A 232 18.63 12.01 -7.90
CA LEU A 232 18.69 13.09 -8.87
C LEU A 232 18.75 14.44 -8.14
N PRO A 233 19.56 15.40 -8.63
CA PRO A 233 19.44 16.79 -8.23
C PRO A 233 17.99 17.28 -8.41
N LYS A 234 17.52 18.13 -7.50
CA LYS A 234 16.13 18.58 -7.47
C LYS A 234 15.71 19.24 -8.78
N GLU A 235 16.59 20.06 -9.35
CA GLU A 235 16.37 20.77 -10.62
C GLU A 235 16.16 19.78 -11.77
N LYS A 236 16.91 18.67 -11.77
CA LYS A 236 16.75 17.61 -12.79
C LYS A 236 15.44 16.84 -12.61
N ALA A 237 15.06 16.56 -11.37
CA ALA A 237 13.77 15.93 -11.09
C ALA A 237 12.58 16.85 -11.46
N GLU A 238 12.72 18.17 -11.32
CA GLU A 238 11.75 19.16 -11.78
C GLU A 238 11.66 19.20 -13.31
N GLU A 239 12.79 19.23 -14.01
CA GLU A 239 12.85 19.19 -15.48
C GLU A 239 12.16 17.94 -16.05
N LEU A 240 12.32 16.80 -15.38
CA LEU A 240 11.69 15.54 -15.76
C LEU A 240 10.23 15.40 -15.28
N GLY A 241 9.69 16.38 -14.54
CA GLY A 241 8.33 16.34 -14.00
C GLY A 241 8.10 15.24 -12.95
N LEU A 242 9.15 14.78 -12.27
CA LEU A 242 9.10 13.65 -11.32
C LEU A 242 8.94 14.08 -9.85
N ILE A 243 8.86 15.38 -9.58
CA ILE A 243 8.65 15.89 -8.23
C ILE A 243 7.25 15.53 -7.72
N GLU A 244 7.22 14.78 -6.63
CA GLU A 244 5.99 14.40 -5.94
C GLU A 244 5.96 14.91 -4.50
N ARG A 245 4.76 15.02 -3.93
CA ARG A 245 4.53 15.37 -2.52
C ARG A 245 3.82 14.26 -1.77
N GLY A 246 4.23 14.04 -0.53
CA GLY A 246 3.62 13.05 0.36
C GLY A 246 2.15 13.34 0.68
N THR A 247 1.30 12.32 0.62
CA THR A 247 -0.15 12.43 0.87
C THR A 247 -0.48 12.92 2.29
N VAL A 248 0.31 12.47 3.29
CA VAL A 248 0.06 12.74 4.71
C VAL A 248 0.74 14.03 5.16
N THR A 249 2.04 14.17 4.90
CA THR A 249 2.86 15.28 5.43
C THR A 249 3.06 16.44 4.46
N GLY A 250 2.75 16.27 3.16
CA GLY A 250 3.01 17.28 2.12
C GLY A 250 4.49 17.48 1.75
N ARG A 251 5.41 16.74 2.40
CA ARG A 251 6.86 16.80 2.13
C ARG A 251 7.19 16.40 0.70
N ILE A 252 8.18 17.07 0.11
CA ILE A 252 8.70 16.73 -1.22
C ILE A 252 9.43 15.38 -1.16
N ARG A 253 9.23 14.56 -2.19
CA ARG A 253 9.91 13.27 -2.35
C ARG A 253 11.21 13.44 -3.12
N ARG A 254 12.30 12.91 -2.55
CA ARG A 254 13.57 12.70 -3.26
C ARG A 254 13.35 11.63 -4.32
N THR A 255 14.02 11.76 -5.47
CA THR A 255 13.75 10.95 -6.66
C THR A 255 15.04 10.35 -7.20
N ALA A 256 14.98 9.09 -7.62
CA ALA A 256 16.08 8.38 -8.29
C ALA A 256 15.53 7.53 -9.44
N PRO A 257 16.34 7.17 -10.46
CA PRO A 257 15.96 6.19 -11.47
C PRO A 257 15.55 4.85 -10.87
N PHE A 258 14.88 4.00 -11.66
CA PHE A 258 14.52 2.66 -11.24
C PHE A 258 15.74 1.86 -10.77
N ASN A 259 15.66 1.27 -9.57
CA ASN A 259 16.75 0.50 -9.01
C ASN A 259 16.49 -1.00 -9.12
N LEU A 260 17.15 -1.65 -10.07
CA LEU A 260 16.97 -3.08 -10.34
C LEU A 260 17.46 -3.98 -9.19
N SER A 261 18.54 -3.59 -8.52
CA SER A 261 19.09 -4.35 -7.38
C SER A 261 18.11 -4.38 -6.21
N LEU A 262 17.55 -3.21 -5.87
CA LEU A 262 16.50 -3.10 -4.87
C LEU A 262 15.24 -3.87 -5.30
N ALA A 263 14.81 -3.76 -6.56
CA ALA A 263 13.63 -4.49 -7.02
C ALA A 263 13.80 -6.02 -6.91
N LYS A 264 14.94 -6.57 -7.35
CA LYS A 264 15.29 -8.00 -7.21
C LYS A 264 15.28 -8.46 -5.75
N LYS A 265 15.87 -7.66 -4.85
CA LYS A 265 15.89 -7.98 -3.41
C LYS A 265 14.49 -7.92 -2.79
N ALA A 266 13.68 -6.92 -3.14
CA ALA A 266 12.30 -6.81 -2.66
C ALA A 266 11.42 -7.98 -3.14
N ILE A 267 11.55 -8.40 -4.40
CA ILE A 267 10.87 -9.60 -4.94
C ILE A 267 11.22 -10.83 -4.11
N ARG A 268 12.51 -11.04 -3.83
CA ARG A 268 12.98 -12.20 -3.04
C ARG A 268 12.46 -12.19 -1.61
N ILE A 269 12.53 -11.03 -0.93
CA ILE A 269 12.05 -10.88 0.46
C ILE A 269 10.56 -11.15 0.56
N ASN A 270 9.78 -10.71 -0.42
CA ASN A 270 8.32 -10.86 -0.40
C ASN A 270 7.83 -12.16 -1.04
N SER A 271 8.71 -12.93 -1.69
CA SER A 271 8.33 -14.09 -2.52
C SER A 271 7.30 -13.72 -3.59
N ALA A 272 7.56 -12.63 -4.32
CA ALA A 272 6.62 -12.11 -5.32
C ALA A 272 6.34 -13.16 -6.40
N THR A 273 5.06 -13.42 -6.65
CA THR A 273 4.61 -14.20 -7.81
C THR A 273 4.45 -13.29 -9.02
N GLN A 274 4.20 -12.01 -8.79
CA GLN A 274 3.88 -11.04 -9.82
C GLN A 274 4.41 -9.64 -9.47
N VAL A 275 4.65 -8.84 -10.50
CA VAL A 275 5.05 -7.44 -10.39
C VAL A 275 4.00 -6.54 -11.01
N ALA A 276 3.71 -5.45 -10.31
CA ALA A 276 2.95 -4.33 -10.85
C ALA A 276 3.86 -3.11 -11.02
N ILE A 277 3.83 -2.47 -12.19
CA ILE A 277 4.57 -1.22 -12.45
C ILE A 277 3.57 -0.06 -12.51
N THR A 278 3.84 1.02 -11.80
CA THR A 278 3.04 2.26 -11.88
C THR A 278 3.84 3.42 -12.45
N LYS A 279 3.13 4.48 -12.84
CA LYS A 279 3.71 5.71 -13.40
C LYS A 279 4.55 5.45 -14.64
N LEU A 280 4.15 4.50 -15.48
CA LEU A 280 4.85 4.29 -16.75
C LEU A 280 4.81 5.55 -17.61
N ASP A 281 3.69 6.29 -17.55
CA ASP A 281 3.45 7.58 -18.19
C ASP A 281 4.44 8.68 -17.76
N ALA A 282 5.04 8.56 -16.57
CA ALA A 282 6.08 9.49 -16.12
C ALA A 282 7.42 9.29 -16.84
N LEU A 283 7.72 8.08 -17.32
CA LEU A 283 8.91 7.81 -18.15
C LEU A 283 8.59 7.91 -19.65
N PHE A 284 7.38 7.52 -20.04
CA PHE A 284 6.94 7.47 -21.42
C PHE A 284 5.60 8.19 -21.55
N ASN A 285 5.63 9.50 -21.81
CA ASN A 285 4.42 10.32 -21.85
C ASN A 285 3.34 9.78 -22.80
N ASP A 286 3.73 9.20 -23.92
CA ASP A 286 2.80 8.60 -24.91
C ASP A 286 2.14 7.28 -24.42
N ALA A 287 2.58 6.74 -23.28
CA ALA A 287 1.90 5.63 -22.63
C ALA A 287 0.65 6.10 -21.85
N LYS A 288 0.45 7.41 -21.65
CA LYS A 288 -0.61 7.94 -20.79
C LYS A 288 -2.01 7.48 -21.22
N GLY A 289 -2.74 6.85 -20.30
CA GLY A 289 -4.10 6.36 -20.51
C GLY A 289 -4.21 5.10 -21.38
N VAL A 290 -3.10 4.51 -21.82
CA VAL A 290 -3.12 3.28 -22.62
C VAL A 290 -3.59 2.10 -21.77
N LYS A 291 -4.56 1.32 -22.29
CA LYS A 291 -5.19 0.19 -21.58
C LYS A 291 -4.97 -1.17 -22.25
N GLU A 292 -4.31 -1.19 -23.40
CA GLU A 292 -3.97 -2.41 -24.13
C GLU A 292 -2.45 -2.46 -24.36
N TYR A 293 -1.80 -3.58 -24.02
CA TYR A 293 -0.35 -3.71 -24.12
C TYR A 293 0.18 -3.47 -25.54
N SER A 294 -0.53 -3.95 -26.56
CA SER A 294 -0.16 -3.78 -27.98
C SER A 294 -0.11 -2.31 -28.43
N LYS A 295 -0.85 -1.42 -27.74
CA LYS A 295 -0.92 0.02 -28.03
C LYS A 295 0.15 0.84 -27.31
N LEU A 296 0.98 0.23 -26.46
CA LEU A 296 2.08 0.92 -25.81
C LEU A 296 3.16 1.33 -26.83
N PRO A 297 3.82 2.49 -26.62
CA PRO A 297 4.99 2.89 -27.38
C PRO A 297 6.05 1.77 -27.38
N LYS A 298 6.76 1.62 -28.50
CA LYS A 298 7.76 0.54 -28.67
C LYS A 298 8.82 0.55 -27.56
N GLU A 299 9.31 1.74 -27.20
CA GLU A 299 10.33 1.88 -26.15
C GLU A 299 9.77 1.52 -24.76
N ALA A 300 8.50 1.83 -24.48
CA ALA A 300 7.86 1.45 -23.22
C ALA A 300 7.70 -0.07 -23.10
N ARG A 301 7.29 -0.75 -24.19
CA ARG A 301 7.22 -2.22 -24.23
C ARG A 301 8.59 -2.86 -24.03
N LYS A 302 9.61 -2.37 -24.76
CA LYS A 302 10.98 -2.86 -24.63
C LYS A 302 11.51 -2.67 -23.21
N TRP A 303 11.21 -1.55 -22.56
CA TRP A 303 11.59 -1.32 -21.17
C TRP A 303 10.94 -2.33 -20.21
N ILE A 304 9.65 -2.64 -20.39
CA ILE A 304 8.93 -3.65 -19.59
C ILE A 304 9.51 -5.05 -19.84
N GLU A 305 9.75 -5.42 -21.09
CA GLU A 305 10.32 -6.71 -21.48
C GLU A 305 11.71 -6.92 -20.87
N ASN A 306 12.59 -5.93 -21.00
CA ASN A 306 13.92 -5.95 -20.37
C ASN A 306 13.82 -6.04 -18.84
N LEU A 307 12.88 -5.31 -18.24
CA LEU A 307 12.68 -5.33 -16.80
C LEU A 307 12.22 -6.71 -16.33
N GLU A 308 11.25 -7.32 -17.00
CA GLU A 308 10.77 -8.67 -16.70
C GLU A 308 11.88 -9.72 -16.85
N GLU A 309 12.67 -9.63 -17.93
CA GLU A 309 13.83 -10.50 -18.14
C GLU A 309 14.84 -10.37 -17.00
N GLU A 310 15.12 -9.16 -16.55
CA GLU A 310 16.05 -8.94 -15.46
C GLU A 310 15.48 -9.40 -14.11
N LEU A 311 14.23 -9.07 -13.80
CA LEU A 311 13.58 -9.40 -12.51
C LEU A 311 13.31 -10.90 -12.37
N LYS A 312 13.18 -11.64 -13.47
CA LYS A 312 12.77 -13.06 -13.48
C LYS A 312 11.43 -13.28 -12.75
N THR A 313 10.54 -12.30 -12.84
CA THR A 313 9.18 -12.32 -12.26
C THR A 313 8.25 -11.56 -13.20
N PRO A 314 7.08 -12.11 -13.55
CA PRO A 314 6.22 -11.51 -14.56
C PRO A 314 5.66 -10.16 -14.11
N VAL A 315 5.79 -9.15 -14.96
CA VAL A 315 5.09 -7.88 -14.89
C VAL A 315 3.70 -8.09 -15.46
N THR A 316 2.71 -8.19 -14.56
CA THR A 316 1.32 -8.52 -14.92
C THR A 316 0.38 -7.32 -14.87
N ILE A 317 0.72 -6.26 -14.14
CA ILE A 317 -0.12 -5.06 -14.06
C ILE A 317 0.72 -3.83 -14.35
N ILE A 318 0.24 -2.96 -15.25
CA ILE A 318 0.97 -1.77 -15.69
C ILE A 318 0.04 -0.55 -15.61
N GLY A 319 0.33 0.35 -14.67
CA GLY A 319 -0.35 1.63 -14.50
C GLY A 319 0.22 2.70 -15.44
N THR A 320 -0.64 3.22 -16.30
CA THR A 320 -0.34 4.18 -17.37
C THR A 320 -0.93 5.57 -17.12
N GLY A 321 -1.24 5.90 -15.87
CA GLY A 321 -1.90 7.17 -15.53
C GLY A 321 -2.26 7.26 -14.06
N GLU A 322 -3.13 8.20 -13.72
CA GLU A 322 -3.59 8.38 -12.34
C GLU A 322 -4.90 7.66 -12.05
N ASP A 323 -5.81 7.58 -13.04
CA ASP A 323 -7.09 6.89 -12.85
C ASP A 323 -6.85 5.40 -12.61
N ALA A 324 -7.67 4.79 -11.75
CA ALA A 324 -7.63 3.36 -11.47
C ALA A 324 -7.74 2.53 -12.77
N LEU A 325 -8.57 2.96 -13.72
CA LEU A 325 -8.79 2.27 -14.98
C LEU A 325 -7.73 2.55 -16.05
N ASP A 326 -6.79 3.47 -15.83
CA ASP A 326 -5.62 3.66 -16.69
C ASP A 326 -4.57 2.60 -16.37
N THR A 327 -4.95 1.35 -16.57
CA THR A 327 -4.19 0.17 -16.15
C THR A 327 -4.33 -0.91 -17.22
N ILE A 328 -3.21 -1.48 -17.61
CA ILE A 328 -3.13 -2.69 -18.44
C ILE A 328 -3.01 -3.87 -17.47
N ASP A 329 -3.82 -4.90 -17.69
CA ASP A 329 -3.81 -6.13 -16.91
C ASP A 329 -3.52 -7.30 -17.83
N LEU A 330 -2.45 -8.01 -17.50
CA LEU A 330 -1.89 -9.16 -18.22
C LEU A 330 -1.91 -10.42 -17.36
N ARG A 331 -2.63 -10.41 -16.23
CA ARG A 331 -2.65 -11.54 -15.29
C ARG A 331 -3.20 -12.80 -15.95
N LYS A 332 -4.27 -12.68 -16.72
CA LYS A 332 -4.85 -13.82 -17.43
C LYS A 332 -3.86 -14.43 -18.43
N GLU A 333 -3.15 -13.60 -19.17
CA GLU A 333 -2.20 -13.99 -20.20
C GLU A 333 -0.91 -14.58 -19.63
N LYS A 334 -0.42 -14.05 -18.51
CA LYS A 334 0.90 -14.41 -17.95
C LYS A 334 0.85 -15.44 -16.83
N VAL A 335 -0.22 -15.47 -16.05
CA VAL A 335 -0.32 -16.34 -14.86
C VAL A 335 -1.65 -17.12 -14.78
N GLY A 336 -2.55 -16.97 -15.76
CA GLY A 336 -3.76 -17.80 -15.89
C GLY A 336 -4.85 -17.52 -14.85
N ASP A 337 -4.88 -16.31 -14.29
CA ASP A 337 -5.80 -15.91 -13.20
C ASP A 337 -7.26 -15.61 -13.62
#